data_AF-A0A9W7YFD7-F1
#
_entry.id   AF-A0A9W7YFD7-F1
#
_cell.length_a   1.000
_cell.length_b   1.000
_cell.length_c   1.000
_cell.angle_alpha   90.00
_cell.angle_beta   90.00
_cell.angle_gamma   90.00
#
_symmetry.space_group_name_H-M   'P 1'
#
loop_
_entity.id
_entity.type
_entity.pdbx_description
1 polymer ?
#
loop_
_entity_poly.entity_id
_entity_poly.type
_entity_poly.pdbx_seq_one_letter_code
_entity_poly.pdbx_strand_id
1 'polypeptide(L)'
;LHLPAEAIYKLFQEDHHGIDDELKAEAEIATFKQTSSVEAYTKAFTLLIARLPQLSEYDKHVWYMTGLKAPILQEIQKLSPVTLDDAKCLADWD
;
A
#
# COMPACT_ATOMS: atom_id res chain seq x y z
N LEU A 1 30.18 -30.63 -2.30
CA LEU A 1 29.79 -29.85 -1.10
C LEU A 1 28.52 -30.46 -0.54
N HIS A 2 28.56 -30.99 0.69
CA HIS A 2 27.36 -31.42 1.41
C HIS A 2 27.09 -30.33 2.44
N LEU A 3 26.07 -29.51 2.22
CA LEU A 3 25.66 -28.51 3.22
C LEU A 3 24.95 -29.24 4.37
N PRO A 4 25.26 -28.94 5.64
CA PRO A 4 24.58 -29.55 6.77
C PRO A 4 23.09 -29.15 6.74
N ALA A 5 22.22 -30.06 7.21
CA ALA A 5 20.76 -29.86 7.19
C ALA A 5 20.32 -28.55 7.87
N GLU A 6 21.07 -28.08 8.87
CA GLU A 6 20.84 -26.81 9.56
C GLU A 6 21.08 -25.58 8.65
N ALA A 7 22.02 -25.65 7.70
CA ALA A 7 22.25 -24.59 6.73
C ALA A 7 21.16 -24.55 5.66
N ILE A 8 20.63 -25.72 5.28
CA ILE A 8 19.47 -25.82 4.39
C ILE A 8 18.24 -25.23 5.10
N TYR A 9 18.00 -25.58 6.37
CA TYR A 9 16.88 -25.07 7.14
C TYR A 9 16.89 -23.54 7.31
N LYS A 10 18.07 -22.93 7.55
CA LYS A 10 18.20 -21.47 7.59
C LYS A 10 17.90 -20.79 6.25
N LEU A 11 18.36 -21.36 5.14
CA LEU A 11 18.05 -20.85 3.79
C LEU A 11 16.54 -20.88 3.49
N PHE A 12 15.83 -21.93 3.93
CA PHE A 12 14.37 -21.99 3.81
C PHE A 12 13.66 -20.99 4.75
N GLN A 13 14.16 -20.76 5.96
CA GLN A 13 13.55 -19.78 6.88
C GLN A 13 13.74 -18.32 6.44
N GLU A 14 14.90 -17.98 5.86
CA GLU A 14 15.16 -16.63 5.35
C GLU A 14 14.28 -16.28 4.13
N ASP A 15 13.93 -17.27 3.31
CA ASP A 15 13.09 -17.07 2.11
C ASP A 15 11.59 -16.91 2.46
N HIS A 16 11.09 -17.66 3.44
CA HIS A 16 9.66 -17.64 3.80
C HIS A 16 9.24 -16.48 4.70
N HIS A 17 10.15 -15.86 5.47
CA HIS A 17 9.82 -14.72 6.33
C HIS A 17 9.40 -13.48 5.53
N GLY A 18 9.97 -13.27 4.34
CA GLY A 18 9.61 -12.14 3.47
C GLY A 18 8.23 -12.30 2.83
N ILE A 19 7.86 -13.54 2.48
CA ILE A 19 6.58 -13.85 1.83
C ILE A 19 5.41 -13.66 2.82
N ASP A 20 5.59 -14.06 4.08
CA ASP A 20 4.58 -13.90 5.13
C ASP A 20 4.32 -12.43 5.50
N ASP A 21 5.36 -11.58 5.48
CA ASP A 21 5.24 -10.14 5.77
C ASP A 21 4.61 -9.37 4.60
N GLU A 22 4.97 -9.73 3.37
CA GLU A 22 4.37 -9.19 2.15
C GLU A 22 2.87 -9.51 2.07
N LEU A 23 2.50 -10.78 2.22
CA LEU A 23 1.08 -11.19 2.13
C LEU A 23 0.23 -10.51 3.22
N LYS A 24 0.80 -10.28 4.41
CA LYS A 24 0.16 -9.49 5.47
C LYS A 24 0.01 -8.04 5.06
N ALA A 25 1.07 -7.40 4.54
CA ALA A 25 0.99 -6.02 4.11
C ALA A 25 -0.01 -5.82 2.95
N GLU A 26 -0.10 -6.77 2.02
CA GLU A 26 -1.13 -6.76 0.96
C GLU A 26 -2.55 -6.85 1.54
N ALA A 27 -2.78 -7.75 2.49
CA ALA A 27 -4.07 -7.88 3.17
C ALA A 27 -4.42 -6.64 4.00
N GLU A 28 -3.43 -6.04 4.67
CA GLU A 28 -3.58 -4.79 5.41
C GLU A 28 -4.01 -3.66 4.47
N ILE A 29 -3.37 -3.50 3.31
CA ILE A 29 -3.72 -2.44 2.36
C ILE A 29 -5.07 -2.68 1.69
N ALA A 30 -5.38 -3.93 1.31
CA ALA A 30 -6.66 -4.27 0.71
C ALA A 30 -7.85 -3.91 1.61
N THR A 31 -7.65 -3.98 2.92
CA THR A 31 -8.65 -3.63 3.95
C THR A 31 -8.49 -2.21 4.50
N PHE A 32 -7.44 -1.48 4.10
CA PHE A 32 -7.16 -0.14 4.60
C PHE A 32 -8.17 0.87 4.06
N LYS A 33 -8.95 1.47 4.96
CA LYS A 33 -9.96 2.47 4.65
C LYS A 33 -9.64 3.80 5.33
N GLN A 34 -10.01 4.90 4.68
CA GLN A 34 -9.97 6.23 5.26
C GLN A 34 -10.93 6.29 6.46
N THR A 35 -10.38 6.31 7.67
CA THR A 35 -11.14 6.53 8.91
C THR A 35 -11.19 8.01 9.30
N SER A 36 -10.13 8.75 8.98
CA SER A 36 -9.88 10.13 9.42
C SER A 36 -9.80 11.10 8.23
N SER A 37 -8.97 12.15 8.33
CA SER A 37 -8.69 13.09 7.23
C SER A 37 -7.99 12.40 6.06
N VAL A 38 -8.08 13.00 4.87
CA VAL A 38 -7.40 12.50 3.67
C VAL A 38 -5.88 12.53 3.87
N GLU A 39 -5.33 13.59 4.46
CA GLU A 39 -3.90 13.68 4.75
C GLU A 39 -3.40 12.52 5.65
N ALA A 40 -4.12 12.25 6.76
CA ALA A 40 -3.76 11.16 7.67
C ALA A 40 -3.85 9.80 6.98
N TYR A 41 -4.87 9.61 6.12
CA TYR A 41 -5.02 8.42 5.31
C TYR A 41 -3.86 8.27 4.31
N THR A 42 -3.50 9.32 3.57
CA THR A 42 -2.39 9.31 2.60
C THR A 42 -1.07 9.00 3.26
N LYS A 43 -0.80 9.59 4.44
CA LYS A 43 0.41 9.33 5.19
C LYS A 43 0.50 7.87 5.65
N ALA A 44 -0.58 7.34 6.20
CA ALA A 44 -0.64 5.95 6.63
C ALA A 44 -0.55 4.96 5.45
N PHE A 45 -1.24 5.25 4.35
CA PHE A 45 -1.16 4.47 3.12
C PHE A 45 0.26 4.47 2.52
N THR A 46 0.95 5.62 2.53
CA THR A 46 2.33 5.74 2.04
C THR A 46 3.30 4.86 2.86
N LEU A 47 3.11 4.78 4.17
CA LEU A 47 3.91 3.90 5.04
C LEU A 47 3.64 2.42 4.77
N LEU A 48 2.39 2.06 4.47
CA LEU A 48 2.01 0.69 4.13
C LEU A 48 2.61 0.25 2.79
N ILE A 49 2.49 1.06 1.73
CA ILE A 49 3.06 0.72 0.41
C ILE A 49 4.60 0.73 0.41
N ALA A 50 5.24 1.43 1.35
CA ALA A 50 6.70 1.39 1.50
C ALA A 50 7.20 -0.01 1.94
N ARG A 51 6.34 -0.82 2.57
CA ARG A 51 6.60 -2.23 2.90
C ARG A 51 6.44 -3.15 1.69
N LEU A 52 5.83 -2.67 0.60
CA LEU A 52 5.58 -3.40 -0.64
C LEU A 52 6.30 -2.74 -1.83
N PRO A 53 7.65 -2.82 -1.89
CA PRO A 53 8.43 -2.15 -2.94
C PRO A 53 8.11 -2.67 -4.34
N GLN A 54 7.63 -3.90 -4.45
CA GLN A 54 7.25 -4.58 -5.69
C GLN A 54 5.84 -4.24 -6.20
N LEU A 55 5.06 -3.44 -5.45
CA LEU A 55 3.74 -3.01 -5.90
C LEU A 55 3.84 -2.01 -7.06
N SER A 56 3.09 -2.25 -8.13
CA SER A 56 3.07 -1.35 -9.29
C SER A 56 2.44 0.00 -8.93
N GLU A 57 2.80 1.08 -9.64
CA GLU A 57 2.16 2.38 -9.44
C GLU A 57 0.65 2.34 -9.71
N TYR A 58 0.23 1.50 -10.65
CA TYR A 58 -1.17 1.25 -10.94
C TYR A 58 -1.90 0.64 -9.73
N ASP A 59 -1.34 -0.43 -9.15
CA ASP A 59 -1.94 -1.09 -7.98
C ASP A 59 -1.96 -0.17 -6.75
N LYS A 60 -0.88 0.62 -6.53
CA LYS A 60 -0.83 1.67 -5.51
C LYS A 60 -2.00 2.64 -5.67
N HIS A 61 -2.26 3.10 -6.89
CA HIS A 61 -3.36 4.02 -7.18
C HIS A 61 -4.73 3.36 -6.96
N VAL A 62 -4.93 2.15 -7.47
CA VAL A 62 -6.20 1.41 -7.33
C VAL A 62 -6.53 1.17 -5.86
N TRP A 63 -5.56 0.73 -5.06
CA TRP A 63 -5.76 0.49 -3.63
C TRP A 63 -6.00 1.78 -2.86
N TYR A 64 -5.26 2.85 -3.18
CA TYR A 64 -5.47 4.16 -2.59
C TYR A 64 -6.91 4.66 -2.83
N MET A 65 -7.38 4.58 -4.07
CA MET A 65 -8.75 4.97 -4.45
C MET A 65 -9.80 4.08 -3.77
N THR A 66 -9.56 2.77 -3.69
CA THR A 66 -10.50 1.83 -3.07
C THR A 66 -10.68 2.07 -1.57
N GLY A 67 -9.67 2.63 -0.90
CA GLY A 67 -9.73 2.96 0.53
C GLY A 67 -10.31 4.33 0.87
N LEU A 68 -10.44 5.25 -0.09
CA LEU A 68 -10.99 6.58 0.15
C LEU A 68 -12.51 6.57 0.43
N LYS A 69 -12.99 7.56 1.18
CA LYS A 69 -14.43 7.77 1.40
C LYS A 69 -15.11 8.19 0.09
N ALA A 70 -16.34 7.70 -0.12
CA ALA A 70 -17.18 8.03 -1.27
C ALA A 70 -17.28 9.54 -1.63
N PRO A 71 -17.47 10.48 -0.67
CA PRO A 71 -17.48 11.91 -0.99
C PRO A 71 -16.16 12.41 -1.60
N ILE A 72 -15.01 11.94 -1.09
CA ILE A 72 -13.70 12.32 -1.63
C ILE A 72 -13.50 11.73 -3.03
N LEU A 73 -13.93 10.49 -3.23
CA LEU A 73 -13.92 9.86 -4.56
C LEU A 73 -14.77 10.61 -5.59
N GLN A 74 -15.89 11.19 -5.17
CA GLN A 74 -16.72 12.00 -6.07
C GLN A 74 -16.03 13.32 -6.45
N GLU A 75 -15.34 13.96 -5.52
CA GLU A 75 -14.57 15.19 -5.82
C GLU A 75 -13.38 14.88 -6.73
N ILE A 76 -12.64 13.80 -6.48
CA ILE A 76 -11.54 13.35 -7.35
C ILE A 76 -12.03 13.05 -8.77
N GLN A 77 -13.15 12.35 -8.93
CA GLN A 77 -13.72 12.03 -10.25
C GLN A 77 -14.16 13.27 -11.04
N LYS A 78 -14.58 14.33 -10.35
CA LYS A 78 -14.94 15.60 -11.00
C LYS A 78 -13.73 16.35 -11.58
N LEU A 79 -12.52 15.98 -11.18
CA LEU A 79 -11.28 16.72 -11.49
C LEU A 79 -10.41 16.06 -12.57
N SER A 80 -10.91 15.06 -13.29
CA SER A 80 -10.15 14.21 -14.22
C SER A 80 -9.26 14.97 -15.24
N PRO A 81 -8.07 14.43 -15.63
CA PRO A 81 -7.43 13.20 -15.15
C PRO A 81 -6.48 13.45 -13.96
N VAL A 82 -6.82 12.83 -12.83
CA VAL A 82 -6.12 12.99 -11.55
C VAL A 82 -4.84 12.14 -11.53
N THR A 83 -3.69 12.82 -11.53
CA THR A 83 -2.42 12.20 -11.15
C THR A 83 -2.32 12.10 -9.61
N LEU A 84 -1.41 11.27 -9.10
CA LEU A 84 -1.14 11.20 -7.65
C LEU A 84 -0.77 12.57 -7.05
N ASP A 85 -0.28 13.50 -7.88
CA ASP A 85 0.04 14.88 -7.50
C ASP A 85 -1.21 15.74 -7.30
N ASP A 86 -2.19 15.62 -8.21
CA ASP A 86 -3.50 16.30 -8.08
C ASP A 86 -4.26 15.83 -6.84
N ALA A 87 -4.21 14.53 -6.53
CA ALA A 87 -4.86 13.97 -5.35
C ALA A 87 -4.25 14.50 -4.03
N LYS A 88 -2.95 14.84 -4.02
CA LYS A 88 -2.29 15.46 -2.87
C LYS A 88 -2.65 16.94 -2.72
N CYS A 89 -2.75 17.68 -3.82
CA CYS A 89 -3.12 19.09 -3.83
C CYS A 89 -4.52 19.34 -3.23
N LEU A 90 -5.47 18.42 -3.45
CA LEU A 90 -6.82 18.50 -2.91
C LEU A 90 -6.92 18.16 -1.42
N ALA A 91 -5.96 17.41 -0.89
CA ALA A 91 -5.95 17.01 0.52
C ALA A 91 -5.42 18.13 1.45
N ASP A 92 -4.81 19.17 0.89
CA ASP A 92 -4.20 20.31 1.60
C ASP A 92 -5.20 21.46 1.87
N TRP A 93 -6.44 21.35 1.36
CA TRP A 93 -7.50 22.37 1.47
C TRP A 93 -8.50 22.14 2.63
N ASP A 94 -8.06 21.51 3.73
CA ASP A 94 -8.85 21.37 4.97
C ASP A 94 -8.20 22.11 6.15
#